data_AF-T0Y0K2-F1
#
_entry.id   AF-T0Y0K2-F1
#
_cell.length_a   1.000
_cell.length_b   1.000
_cell.length_c   1.000
_cell.angle_alpha   90.00
_cell.angle_beta   90.00
_cell.angle_gamma   90.00
#
_symmetry.space_group_name_H-M   'P 1'
#
loop_
_entity.id
_entity.type
_entity.pdbx_description
1 polymer ?
#
loop_
_entity_poly.entity_id
_entity_poly.type
_entity_poly.pdbx_seq_one_letter_code
_entity_poly.pdbx_strand_id
1 'polypeptide(L)'
;MSRHLRSFAAPLVVAPPGGARVRTRLRVDEADEQVLRALGEHLGSLAGGDLAERCREGRLDAKGQAASRRERKRALTAASSSRWAGAITRTSEGAFQLAWRNLVTTQRSLRARLRRIEQRLTVPAAGRCGRARGYGTQAERWE
;
A
#
# COMPACT_ATOMS: atom_id res chain seq x y z
N MET A 1 -33.53 20.28 33.12
CA MET A 1 -32.91 20.41 31.79
C MET A 1 -32.72 19.02 31.22
N SER A 2 -33.43 18.69 30.13
CA SER A 2 -33.40 17.34 29.54
C SER A 2 -32.05 17.09 28.87
N ARG A 3 -31.38 16.00 29.25
CA ARG A 3 -30.07 15.61 28.73
C ARG A 3 -30.28 15.05 27.32
N HIS A 4 -29.94 15.82 26.29
CA HIS A 4 -30.04 15.37 24.90
C HIS A 4 -29.20 14.10 24.70
N LEU A 5 -29.87 12.97 24.51
CA LEU A 5 -29.24 11.72 24.13
C LEU A 5 -28.64 11.89 22.73
N ARG A 6 -27.41 11.40 22.51
CA ARG A 6 -26.78 11.41 21.17
C ARG A 6 -27.68 10.62 20.22
N SER A 7 -28.00 11.19 19.06
CA SER A 7 -28.75 10.43 18.05
C SER A 7 -27.88 9.28 17.53
N PHE A 8 -28.47 8.10 17.44
CA PHE A 8 -27.82 6.97 16.79
C PHE A 8 -27.88 7.17 15.28
N ALA A 9 -26.76 6.89 14.60
CA ALA A 9 -26.75 6.84 13.14
C ALA A 9 -27.70 5.74 12.65
N ALA A 10 -28.40 5.98 11.54
CA ALA A 10 -29.30 5.01 10.96
C ALA A 10 -28.56 3.69 10.64
N PRO A 11 -29.20 2.53 10.82
CA PRO A 11 -28.61 1.24 10.44
C PRO A 11 -28.17 1.25 8.97
N LEU A 12 -26.89 0.96 8.72
CA LEU A 12 -26.34 0.80 7.38
C LEU A 12 -26.33 -0.68 7.01
N VAL A 13 -26.97 -1.03 5.89
CA VAL A 13 -26.86 -2.37 5.31
C VAL A 13 -25.48 -2.51 4.66
N VAL A 14 -24.60 -3.31 5.27
CA VAL A 14 -23.29 -3.64 4.71
C VAL A 14 -23.49 -4.60 3.54
N ALA A 15 -22.82 -4.35 2.42
CA ALA A 15 -22.85 -5.26 1.27
C ALA A 15 -22.43 -6.68 1.69
N PRO A 16 -23.08 -7.73 1.17
CA PRO A 16 -22.69 -9.09 1.47
C PRO A 16 -21.21 -9.30 1.10
N PRO A 17 -20.43 -10.03 1.91
CA PRO A 17 -19.03 -10.26 1.63
C PRO A 17 -18.88 -10.91 0.26
N GLY A 18 -18.24 -10.21 -0.70
CA GLY A 18 -18.07 -10.68 -2.08
C GLY A 18 -17.06 -11.82 -2.25
N GLY A 19 -16.57 -12.41 -1.17
CA GLY A 19 -15.56 -13.46 -1.20
C GLY A 19 -15.55 -14.34 0.03
N ALA A 20 -15.15 -15.60 -0.15
CA ALA A 20 -14.97 -16.55 0.93
C ALA A 20 -13.53 -16.47 1.47
N ARG A 21 -13.38 -16.24 2.79
CA ARG A 21 -12.09 -16.42 3.46
C ARG A 21 -12.03 -17.85 4.00
N VAL A 22 -11.52 -18.76 3.18
CA VAL A 22 -11.29 -20.15 3.61
C VAL A 22 -10.06 -20.19 4.51
N ARG A 23 -10.25 -20.55 5.78
CA ARG A 23 -9.16 -20.86 6.71
C ARG A 23 -9.18 -22.36 6.93
N THR A 24 -8.11 -23.04 6.52
CA THR A 24 -7.88 -24.43 6.91
C THR A 24 -6.77 -24.47 7.95
N ARG A 25 -6.88 -25.40 8.90
CA ARG A 25 -5.75 -25.82 9.73
C ARG A 25 -5.26 -27.12 9.14
N LEU A 26 -4.06 -27.11 8.56
CA LEU A 26 -3.40 -28.35 8.19
C LEU A 26 -2.91 -28.99 9.48
N ARG A 27 -3.33 -30.23 9.73
CA ARG A 27 -2.65 -31.09 10.71
C ARG A 27 -1.47 -31.68 9.97
N VAL A 28 -0.31 -31.07 10.19
CA VAL A 28 0.94 -31.43 9.51
C VAL A 28 1.64 -32.46 10.37
N ASP A 29 2.07 -33.57 9.79
CA ASP A 29 2.98 -34.48 10.48
C ASP A 29 4.43 -33.97 10.41
N GLU A 30 5.35 -34.65 11.09
CA GLU A 30 6.76 -34.22 11.16
C GLU A 30 7.41 -34.14 9.77
N ALA A 31 7.03 -35.04 8.85
CA ALA A 31 7.61 -35.11 7.52
C ALA A 31 7.09 -33.97 6.62
N ASP A 32 5.78 -33.76 6.61
CA ASP A 32 5.15 -32.65 5.89
C ASP A 32 5.66 -31.30 6.41
N GLU A 33 5.91 -31.17 7.72
CA GLU A 33 6.43 -29.91 8.29
C GLU A 33 7.81 -29.58 7.72
N GLN A 34 8.70 -30.58 7.65
CA GLN A 34 10.03 -30.41 7.07
C GLN A 34 9.95 -30.02 5.60
N VAL A 35 9.07 -30.66 4.82
CA VAL A 35 8.84 -30.34 3.41
C VAL A 35 8.31 -28.93 3.25
N LEU A 36 7.30 -28.54 4.03
CA LEU A 36 6.72 -27.19 3.96
C LEU A 36 7.72 -26.10 4.35
N ARG A 37 8.58 -26.37 5.34
CA ARG A 37 9.65 -25.44 5.73
C ARG A 37 10.66 -25.26 4.61
N ALA A 38 11.18 -26.36 4.04
CA ALA A 38 12.13 -26.32 2.93
C ALA A 38 11.53 -25.64 1.68
N LEU A 39 10.27 -25.95 1.34
CA LEU A 39 9.56 -25.29 0.24
C LEU A 39 9.36 -23.80 0.50
N GLY A 40 8.97 -23.42 1.72
CA GLY A 40 8.76 -22.03 2.11
C GLY A 40 10.05 -21.21 2.04
N GLU A 41 11.16 -21.76 2.52
CA GLU A 41 12.49 -21.15 2.45
C GLU A 41 12.93 -20.97 0.99
N HIS A 42 12.83 -22.02 0.18
CA HIS A 42 13.23 -21.97 -1.24
C HIS A 42 12.39 -20.97 -2.04
N LEU A 43 11.05 -21.09 -1.97
CA LEU A 43 10.15 -20.21 -2.71
C LEU A 43 10.19 -18.77 -2.18
N GLY A 44 10.40 -18.59 -0.88
CA GLY A 44 10.58 -17.28 -0.26
C GLY A 44 11.83 -16.57 -0.76
N SER A 45 12.96 -17.30 -0.84
CA SER A 45 14.21 -16.78 -1.41
C SER A 45 14.03 -16.36 -2.87
N LEU A 46 13.42 -17.20 -3.70
CA LEU A 46 13.13 -16.87 -5.11
C LEU A 46 12.20 -15.66 -5.25
N ALA A 47 11.17 -15.56 -4.42
CA ALA A 47 10.26 -14.41 -4.43
C ALA A 47 10.95 -13.11 -3.99
N GLY A 48 11.80 -13.17 -2.96
CA GLY A 48 12.61 -12.04 -2.53
C GLY A 48 13.59 -11.57 -3.60
N GLY A 49 14.27 -12.51 -4.28
CA GLY A 49 15.19 -12.23 -5.37
C GLY A 49 14.50 -11.56 -6.57
N ASP A 50 13.38 -12.11 -7.03
CA ASP A 50 12.60 -11.55 -8.13
C ASP A 50 12.04 -10.16 -7.80
N LEU A 51 11.55 -9.95 -6.58
CA LEU A 51 11.09 -8.63 -6.14
C LEU A 51 12.25 -7.62 -6.12
N ALA A 52 13.41 -8.01 -5.60
CA ALA A 52 14.59 -7.16 -5.57
C ALA A 52 15.06 -6.78 -6.99
N GLU A 53 15.05 -7.74 -7.92
CA GLU A 53 15.33 -7.50 -9.34
C GLU A 53 14.31 -6.54 -9.96
N ARG A 54 13.02 -6.80 -9.77
CA ARG A 54 11.96 -5.92 -10.27
C ARG A 54 12.10 -4.49 -9.73
N CYS A 55 12.43 -4.33 -8.45
CA CYS A 55 12.68 -3.02 -7.86
C CYS A 55 13.87 -2.29 -8.51
N ARG A 56 14.96 -3.01 -8.83
CA ARG A 56 16.15 -2.44 -9.50
C ARG A 56 15.86 -1.93 -10.91
N GLU A 57 14.96 -2.57 -11.64
CA GLU A 57 14.56 -2.12 -12.99
C GLU A 57 13.80 -0.79 -12.98
N GLY A 58 13.22 -0.39 -11.84
CA GLY A 58 12.49 0.87 -11.72
C GLY A 58 11.27 0.96 -12.65
N ARG A 59 11.03 2.18 -13.17
CA ARG A 59 9.84 2.45 -14.00
C ARG A 59 10.09 2.04 -15.44
N LEU A 60 9.38 1.00 -15.87
CA LEU A 60 9.37 0.52 -17.24
C LEU A 60 8.07 0.91 -17.96
N ASP A 61 8.16 1.10 -19.27
CA ASP A 61 7.00 1.21 -20.15
C ASP A 61 6.33 -0.17 -20.35
N ALA A 62 5.21 -0.23 -21.07
CA ALA A 62 4.47 -1.48 -21.24
C ALA A 62 5.30 -2.58 -21.93
N LYS A 63 6.12 -2.20 -22.91
CA LYS A 63 6.99 -3.13 -23.64
C LYS A 63 8.12 -3.66 -22.75
N GLY A 64 8.78 -2.77 -22.02
CA GLY A 64 9.81 -3.11 -21.05
C GLY A 64 9.29 -4.01 -19.94
N GLN A 65 8.10 -3.73 -19.40
CA GLN A 65 7.46 -4.59 -18.39
C GLN A 65 7.21 -6.00 -18.91
N ALA A 66 6.72 -6.14 -20.15
CA ALA A 66 6.48 -7.44 -20.75
C ALA A 66 7.79 -8.22 -20.98
N ALA A 67 8.84 -7.55 -21.45
CA ALA A 67 10.16 -8.13 -21.66
C ALA A 67 10.81 -8.58 -20.35
N SER A 68 10.91 -7.69 -19.37
CA SER A 68 11.41 -7.98 -18.02
C SER A 68 10.69 -9.18 -17.40
N ARG A 69 9.35 -9.16 -17.42
CA ARG A 69 8.55 -10.24 -16.85
C ARG A 69 8.84 -11.57 -17.54
N ARG A 70 9.02 -11.59 -18.85
CA ARG A 70 9.35 -12.80 -19.61
C ARG A 70 10.70 -13.35 -19.19
N GLU A 71 11.72 -12.51 -19.06
CA GLU A 71 13.08 -12.90 -18.69
C GLU A 71 13.14 -13.43 -17.26
N ARG A 72 12.60 -12.68 -16.30
CA ARG A 72 12.53 -13.11 -14.90
C ARG A 72 11.72 -14.40 -14.72
N LYS A 73 10.58 -14.52 -15.40
CA LYS A 73 9.80 -15.77 -15.37
C LYS A 73 10.60 -16.95 -15.93
N ARG A 74 11.36 -16.74 -17.01
CA ARG A 74 12.22 -17.79 -17.60
C ARG A 74 13.29 -18.24 -16.62
N ALA A 75 13.96 -17.30 -15.96
CA ALA A 75 14.96 -17.59 -14.93
C ALA A 75 14.34 -18.37 -13.75
N LEU A 76 13.20 -17.92 -13.23
CA LEU A 76 12.48 -18.60 -12.15
C LEU A 76 11.98 -19.99 -12.54
N THR A 77 11.62 -20.21 -13.80
CA THR A 77 11.16 -21.53 -14.28
C THR A 77 12.33 -22.54 -14.34
N ALA A 78 13.58 -22.08 -14.41
CA ALA A 78 14.73 -22.97 -14.28
C ALA A 78 14.95 -23.43 -12.82
N ALA A 79 14.54 -22.62 -11.84
CA ALA A 79 14.72 -22.88 -10.42
C ALA A 79 13.45 -23.41 -9.70
N SER A 80 12.31 -23.46 -10.39
CA SER A 80 11.00 -23.80 -9.83
C SER A 80 10.01 -24.25 -10.91
N SER A 81 8.79 -24.64 -10.54
CA SER A 81 7.76 -24.94 -11.53
C SER A 81 7.27 -23.69 -12.28
N SER A 82 6.82 -23.87 -13.53
CA SER A 82 6.27 -22.77 -14.35
C SER A 82 5.08 -22.06 -13.67
N ARG A 83 4.30 -22.78 -12.86
CA ARG A 83 3.19 -22.23 -12.06
C ARG A 83 3.68 -21.33 -10.94
N TRP A 84 4.68 -21.76 -10.18
CA TRP A 84 5.29 -20.95 -9.12
C TRP A 84 6.00 -19.73 -9.69
N ALA A 85 6.80 -19.88 -10.74
CA ALA A 85 7.43 -18.75 -11.44
C ALA A 85 6.38 -17.73 -11.93
N GLY A 86 5.27 -18.20 -12.50
CA GLY A 86 4.17 -17.35 -12.94
C GLY A 86 3.42 -16.64 -11.80
N ALA A 87 3.34 -17.26 -10.62
CA ALA A 87 2.75 -16.66 -9.42
C ALA A 87 3.69 -15.60 -8.81
N ILE A 88 4.96 -15.95 -8.61
CA ILE A 88 5.99 -15.06 -8.06
C ILE A 88 6.09 -13.78 -8.90
N THR A 89 6.34 -13.90 -10.20
CA THR A 89 6.49 -12.71 -11.08
C THR A 89 5.26 -11.80 -11.10
N ARG A 90 4.05 -12.38 -10.95
CA ARG A 90 2.80 -11.61 -10.88
C ARG A 90 2.68 -10.87 -9.54
N THR A 91 3.02 -11.54 -8.45
CA THR A 91 3.02 -10.96 -7.10
C THR A 91 4.04 -9.82 -7.01
N SER A 92 5.26 -10.00 -7.51
CA SER A 92 6.29 -8.97 -7.52
C SER A 92 5.88 -7.74 -8.35
N GLU A 93 5.25 -7.95 -9.52
CA GLU A 93 4.72 -6.83 -10.31
C GLU A 93 3.63 -6.09 -9.53
N GLY A 94 2.69 -6.82 -8.92
CA GLY A 94 1.64 -6.22 -8.09
C GLY A 94 2.20 -5.40 -6.92
N ALA A 95 3.22 -5.94 -6.23
CA ALA A 95 3.89 -5.27 -5.11
C ALA A 95 4.58 -3.97 -5.56
N PHE A 96 5.35 -4.02 -6.66
CA PHE A 96 6.03 -2.85 -7.22
C PHE A 96 5.02 -1.76 -7.63
N GLN A 97 3.98 -2.13 -8.38
CA GLN A 97 2.97 -1.17 -8.84
C GLN A 97 2.17 -0.55 -7.68
N LEU A 98 1.89 -1.31 -6.63
CA LEU A 98 1.27 -0.79 -5.41
C LEU A 98 2.20 0.20 -4.69
N ALA A 99 3.46 -0.19 -4.46
CA ALA A 99 4.45 0.65 -3.81
C ALA A 99 4.68 1.96 -4.56
N TRP A 100 4.76 1.91 -5.89
CA TRP A 100 4.90 3.10 -6.74
C TRP A 100 3.70 4.05 -6.61
N ARG A 101 2.46 3.52 -6.66
CA ARG A 101 1.24 4.34 -6.46
C ARG A 101 1.21 5.00 -5.09
N ASN A 102 1.63 4.28 -4.05
CA ASN A 102 1.72 4.82 -2.70
C ASN A 102 2.77 5.94 -2.62
N LEU A 103 3.95 5.74 -3.21
CA LEU A 103 5.01 6.74 -3.27
C LEU A 103 4.54 8.04 -3.96
N VAL A 104 3.90 7.92 -5.12
CA VAL A 104 3.36 9.08 -5.86
C VAL A 104 2.28 9.80 -5.05
N THR A 105 1.40 9.07 -4.39
CA THR A 105 0.35 9.64 -3.53
C THR A 105 0.95 10.42 -2.36
N THR A 106 1.94 9.82 -1.68
CA THR A 106 2.65 10.47 -0.57
C THR A 106 3.38 11.73 -1.04
N GLN A 107 4.11 11.65 -2.16
CA GLN A 107 4.81 12.80 -2.74
C GLN A 107 3.83 13.95 -3.05
N ARG A 108 2.68 13.66 -3.66
CA ARG A 108 1.64 14.66 -3.96
C ARG A 108 1.10 15.31 -2.68
N SER A 109 0.82 14.51 -1.65
CA SER A 109 0.35 14.99 -0.35
C SER A 109 1.37 15.91 0.34
N LEU A 110 2.65 15.51 0.36
CA LEU A 110 3.74 16.31 0.93
C LEU A 110 3.90 17.63 0.18
N ARG A 111 3.91 17.62 -1.16
CA ARG A 111 3.98 18.85 -1.97
C ARG A 111 2.80 19.78 -1.71
N ALA A 112 1.59 19.26 -1.53
CA ALA A 112 0.42 20.08 -1.21
C ALA A 112 0.53 20.73 0.18
N ARG A 113 1.09 20.01 1.17
CA ARG A 113 1.35 20.55 2.51
C ARG A 113 2.43 21.62 2.50
N LEU A 114 3.53 21.42 1.76
CA LEU A 114 4.58 22.43 1.59
C LEU A 114 4.02 23.72 0.99
N ARG A 115 3.27 23.62 -0.12
CA ARG A 115 2.61 24.80 -0.73
C ARG A 115 1.71 25.54 0.25
N ARG A 116 0.98 24.81 1.10
CA ARG A 116 0.13 25.43 2.14
C ARG A 116 0.97 26.16 3.19
N ILE A 117 2.11 25.62 3.59
CA ILE A 117 3.03 26.28 4.53
C ILE A 117 3.62 27.53 3.88
N GLU A 118 4.15 27.42 2.67
CA GLU A 118 4.69 28.55 1.90
C GLU A 118 3.66 29.67 1.77
N GLN A 119 2.42 29.36 1.40
CA GLN A 119 1.31 30.33 1.33
C GLN A 119 0.97 30.99 2.66
N ARG A 120 1.17 30.31 3.80
CA ARG A 120 0.95 30.93 5.12
C ARG A 120 2.10 31.84 5.51
N LEU A 121 3.32 31.50 5.09
CA LEU A 121 4.52 32.30 5.36
C LEU A 121 4.58 33.59 4.53
N THR A 122 3.85 33.69 3.42
CA THR A 122 3.75 34.96 2.67
C THR A 122 2.91 36.02 3.38
N VAL A 123 2.12 35.65 4.39
CA VAL A 123 1.36 36.60 5.21
C VAL A 123 2.30 37.17 6.29
N PRO A 124 2.58 38.47 6.31
CA PRO A 124 3.44 39.05 7.34
C PRO A 124 2.85 38.82 8.74
N ALA A 125 3.71 38.72 9.75
CA ALA A 125 3.25 38.60 11.14
C ALA A 125 2.33 39.80 11.47
N ALA A 126 1.11 39.51 11.95
CA ALA A 126 0.00 40.47 12.17
C ALA A 126 -0.69 41.05 10.91
N GLY A 127 -0.30 40.66 9.70
CA GLY A 127 -0.99 41.02 8.46
C GLY A 127 -2.25 40.19 8.19
N ARG A 128 -3.27 40.80 7.59
CA ARG A 128 -4.55 40.13 7.26
C ARG A 128 -4.72 40.07 5.73
N CYS A 129 -4.68 38.86 5.15
CA CYS A 129 -4.95 38.62 3.72
C CYS A 129 -6.06 37.57 3.56
N GLY A 130 -7.33 38.00 3.44
CA GLY A 130 -8.46 37.13 3.09
C GLY A 130 -9.00 36.21 4.21
N ARG A 131 -10.22 35.67 3.98
CA ARG A 131 -11.23 35.16 4.96
C ARG A 131 -10.88 33.92 5.80
N ALA A 132 -9.65 33.75 6.30
CA ALA A 132 -9.49 32.93 7.50
C ALA A 132 -9.93 33.79 8.69
N ARG A 133 -11.16 33.61 9.18
CA ARG A 133 -11.58 34.16 10.48
C ARG A 133 -10.67 33.50 11.52
N GLY A 134 -9.53 34.12 11.79
CA GLY A 134 -8.74 33.81 12.97
C GLY A 134 -9.59 34.07 14.21
N TYR A 135 -9.08 33.65 15.36
CA TYR A 135 -9.65 34.06 16.64
C TYR A 135 -9.64 35.59 16.70
N GLY A 136 -10.82 36.18 16.89
CA GLY A 136 -11.00 37.62 17.02
C GLY A 136 -10.31 38.18 18.26
N THR A 137 -10.06 37.33 19.26
CA THR A 137 -9.34 37.65 20.49
C THR A 137 -8.49 36.47 20.97
N GLN A 138 -7.54 36.72 21.88
CA GLN A 138 -6.69 35.68 22.47
C GLN A 138 -7.49 34.67 23.34
N ALA A 139 -8.66 35.08 23.85
CA ALA A 139 -9.54 34.25 24.67
C ALA A 139 -10.22 33.13 23.86
N GLU A 140 -10.66 33.41 22.62
CA GLU A 140 -11.28 32.41 21.74
C GLU A 140 -10.33 31.25 21.34
N ARG A 141 -9.03 31.36 21.61
CA ARG A 141 -8.02 30.34 21.25
C ARG A 141 -8.09 29.07 22.12
N TRP A 142 -8.62 29.20 23.33
CA TRP A 142 -8.58 28.15 24.36
C TRP A 142 -9.97 27.59 24.71
N GLU A 143 -11.01 27.99 23.96
CA GLU A 143 -12.32 27.32 23.91
C GLU A 143 -12.30 26.20 22.86
#